data_AF-A0A1H1KBL6-F1
#
_entry.id   AF-A0A1H1KBL6-F1
#
_cell.length_a   1.000
_cell.length_b   1.000
_cell.length_c   1.000
_cell.angle_alpha   90.00
_cell.angle_beta   90.00
_cell.angle_gamma   90.00
#
_symmetry.space_group_name_H-M   'P 1'
#
loop_
_entity.id
_entity.type
_entity.pdbx_description
1 polymer ?
#
loop_
_entity_poly.entity_id
_entity_poly.type
_entity_poly.pdbx_seq_one_letter_code
_entity_poly.pdbx_strand_id
1 'polypeptide(L)'
;MKHHIVGRYRGFVIEAHMEPRTARLSVGIALTYRVTWSLRRRTRKQHVTGDLADAVTYESESVALTCVDRKARALIDAMLANQEALKTVGM
;
A
#
# COMPACT_ATOMS: atom_id res chain seq x y z
N MET A 1 -10.99 11.89 -2.72
CA MET A 1 -10.01 10.83 -2.35
C MET A 1 -9.37 11.23 -1.03
N LYS A 2 -9.33 10.33 -0.04
CA LYS A 2 -8.76 10.57 1.30
C LYS A 2 -7.37 9.96 1.38
N HIS A 3 -6.39 10.72 1.85
CA HIS A 3 -5.00 10.28 1.99
C HIS A 3 -4.73 9.89 3.44
N HIS A 4 -4.11 8.73 3.63
CA HIS A 4 -3.79 8.17 4.93
C HIS A 4 -2.31 7.82 5.02
N ILE A 5 -1.63 8.36 6.04
CA ILE A 5 -0.35 7.80 6.46
C ILE A 5 -0.69 6.57 7.30
N VAL A 6 -0.47 5.40 6.73
CA VAL A 6 -0.76 4.11 7.38
C VAL A 6 0.29 3.82 8.44
N GLY A 7 1.55 4.13 8.15
CA GLY A 7 2.66 3.88 9.07
C GLY A 7 4.02 4.16 8.46
N ARG A 8 5.06 3.80 9.22
CA ARG A 8 6.46 3.85 8.80
C ARG A 8 7.12 2.50 9.06
N TYR A 9 7.88 1.99 8.09
CA TYR A 9 8.55 0.71 8.21
C TYR A 9 9.88 0.69 7.45
N ARG A 10 10.97 0.27 8.12
CA ARG A 10 12.34 0.16 7.57
C ARG A 10 12.80 1.36 6.72
N GLY A 11 12.42 2.57 7.14
CA GLY A 11 12.79 3.83 6.46
C GLY A 11 11.86 4.27 5.32
N PHE A 12 10.76 3.53 5.09
CA PHE A 12 9.69 3.88 4.17
C PHE A 12 8.47 4.41 4.93
N VAL A 13 7.78 5.39 4.34
CA VAL A 13 6.45 5.84 4.74
C VAL A 13 5.45 5.12 3.85
N ILE A 14 4.41 4.57 4.46
CA ILE A 14 3.33 3.85 3.78
C ILE A 14 2.13 4.78 3.68
N GLU A 15 1.70 5.07 2.45
CA GLU A 15 0.61 5.99 2.16
C GLU A 15 -0.53 5.22 1.46
N ALA A 16 -1.75 5.33 1.97
CA ALA A 16 -2.95 4.78 1.35
C ALA A 16 -3.83 5.91 0.81
N HIS A 17 -4.37 5.69 -0.38
CA HIS A 17 -5.33 6.58 -1.01
C HIS A 17 -6.66 5.85 -1.11
N MET A 18 -7.70 6.45 -0.55
CA MET A 18 -9.02 5.82 -0.47
C MET A 18 -10.06 6.65 -1.21
N GLU A 19 -10.81 5.97 -2.06
CA GLU A 19 -11.99 6.50 -2.72
C GLU A 19 -13.21 5.74 -2.22
N PRO A 20 -14.14 6.41 -1.50
CA PRO A 20 -15.42 5.79 -1.21
C PRO A 20 -16.17 5.52 -2.50
N ARG A 21 -16.75 4.34 -2.61
CA ARG A 21 -17.57 3.87 -3.71
C ARG A 21 -18.85 3.31 -3.13
N THR A 22 -19.96 3.47 -3.84
CA THR A 22 -21.20 2.77 -3.53
C THR A 22 -21.29 1.57 -4.44
N ALA A 23 -21.39 0.38 -3.85
CA ALA A 23 -21.61 -0.86 -4.58
C ALA A 23 -23.06 -1.30 -4.35
N ARG A 24 -23.77 -1.63 -5.44
CA ARG A 24 -25.02 -2.38 -5.33
C ARG A 24 -24.69 -3.84 -5.09
N LEU A 25 -25.01 -4.31 -3.89
CA LEU A 25 -24.99 -5.72 -3.51
C LEU A 25 -26.41 -6.28 -3.54
N SER A 26 -26.54 -7.60 -3.53
CA SER A 26 -27.84 -8.30 -3.48
C SER A 26 -28.70 -7.91 -2.27
N VAL A 27 -28.08 -7.43 -1.19
CA VAL A 27 -28.72 -7.03 0.07
C VAL A 27 -29.02 -5.51 0.14
N GLY A 28 -28.57 -4.73 -0.86
CA GLY A 28 -28.77 -3.28 -0.89
C GLY A 28 -27.56 -2.49 -1.38
N ILE A 29 -27.55 -1.18 -1.10
CA ILE A 29 -26.40 -0.31 -1.40
C ILE A 29 -25.45 -0.35 -0.20
N ALA A 30 -24.24 -0.84 -0.42
CA ALA A 30 -23.17 -0.82 0.57
C ALA A 30 -22.12 0.23 0.22
N LEU A 31 -21.60 0.89 1.25
CA LEU A 31 -20.42 1.72 1.12
C LEU A 31 -19.19 0.82 1.08
N THR A 32 -18.36 1.00 0.07
CA THR A 32 -17.09 0.31 -0.09
C THR A 32 -15.98 1.32 -0.34
N TYR A 33 -14.74 0.88 -0.22
CA TYR A 33 -13.56 1.74 -0.37
C TYR A 33 -12.65 1.14 -1.42
N ARG A 34 -12.47 1.85 -2.52
CA ARG A 34 -11.45 1.56 -3.52
C ARG A 34 -10.13 2.14 -3.02
N VAL A 35 -9.13 1.28 -2.85
CA VAL A 35 -7.88 1.65 -2.17
C VAL A 35 -6.70 1.39 -3.06
N THR A 36 -5.85 2.39 -3.18
CA THR A 36 -4.51 2.29 -3.73
C THR A 36 -3.49 2.73 -2.69
N TRP A 37 -2.21 2.42 -2.89
CA TRP A 37 -1.17 2.76 -1.93
C TRP A 37 0.19 2.94 -2.58
N SER A 38 1.04 3.74 -1.94
CA SER A 38 2.38 4.08 -2.40
C SER A 38 3.39 4.06 -1.25
N LEU A 39 4.68 4.03 -1.60
CA LEU A 39 5.78 4.02 -0.63
C LEU A 39 6.68 5.23 -0.85
N ARG A 40 6.95 5.98 0.21
CA ARG A 40 7.87 7.12 0.15
C ARG A 40 9.10 6.87 1.03
N ARG A 41 10.29 6.84 0.41
CA ARG A 41 11.57 6.76 1.14
C ARG A 41 12.10 8.17 1.44
N ARG A 42 12.54 8.42 2.67
CA ARG A 42 12.93 9.77 3.13
C ARG A 42 14.27 10.27 2.56
N THR A 43 15.12 9.40 2.01
CA THR A 43 16.57 9.69 1.86
C THR A 43 17.22 9.49 0.48
N ARG A 44 16.51 9.14 -0.60
CA ARG A 44 17.14 9.13 -1.94
C ARG A 44 16.17 9.58 -3.02
N LYS A 45 16.71 10.16 -4.10
CA LYS A 45 16.08 10.57 -5.37
C LYS A 45 15.13 9.54 -6.04
N GLN A 46 14.92 8.38 -5.43
CA GLN A 46 13.95 7.36 -5.85
C GLN A 46 12.65 7.57 -5.05
N HIS A 47 11.78 8.38 -5.61
CA HIS A 47 10.39 8.46 -5.21
C HIS A 47 9.73 7.17 -5.74
N VAL A 48 9.35 6.21 -4.88
CA VAL A 48 8.50 5.07 -5.30
C VAL A 48 7.04 5.55 -5.32
N THR A 49 6.85 6.58 -6.14
CA THR A 49 5.66 7.39 -6.37
C THR A 49 4.64 6.74 -7.27
N GLY A 50 4.16 5.54 -6.97
CA GLY A 50 3.18 4.86 -7.84
C GLY A 50 2.12 4.12 -7.05
N ASP A 51 0.93 3.99 -7.63
CA ASP A 51 -0.05 3.00 -7.18
C ASP A 51 0.59 1.62 -7.30
N LEU A 52 1.08 1.09 -6.17
CA LEU A 52 1.83 -0.16 -6.10
C LEU A 52 0.94 -1.40 -6.23
N ALA A 53 -0.37 -1.23 -6.19
CA ALA A 53 -1.33 -2.29 -6.39
C ALA A 53 -2.53 -1.80 -7.19
N ASP A 54 -3.11 -2.72 -7.96
CA ASP A 54 -4.44 -2.55 -8.50
C ASP A 54 -5.41 -2.18 -7.38
N ALA A 55 -6.33 -1.28 -7.71
CA ALA A 55 -7.24 -0.74 -6.74
C ALA A 55 -8.17 -1.83 -6.19
N VAL A 56 -8.00 -2.18 -4.91
CA VAL A 56 -8.80 -3.22 -4.25
C VAL A 56 -9.97 -2.56 -3.54
N THR A 57 -11.13 -3.21 -3.57
CA THR A 57 -12.33 -2.76 -2.87
C THR A 57 -12.43 -3.43 -1.51
N TYR A 58 -12.66 -2.65 -0.45
CA TYR A 58 -12.87 -3.14 0.91
C TYR A 58 -14.21 -2.64 1.48
N GLU A 59 -14.78 -3.40 2.41
CA GLU A 59 -16.05 -3.09 3.07
C GLU A 59 -15.90 -2.02 4.17
N SER A 60 -14.68 -1.76 4.65
CA SER A 60 -14.41 -0.73 5.65
C SER A 60 -13.01 -0.13 5.54
N GLU A 61 -12.87 1.10 6.04
CA GLU A 61 -11.60 1.83 6.12
C GLU A 61 -10.55 1.08 6.98
N SER A 62 -10.95 0.48 8.11
CA SER A 62 -10.00 -0.21 9.00
C SER A 62 -9.42 -1.49 8.36
N VAL A 63 -10.26 -2.27 7.68
CA VAL A 63 -9.82 -3.46 6.94
C VAL A 63 -8.88 -3.06 5.81
N ALA A 64 -9.24 -2.01 5.06
CA ALA A 64 -8.39 -1.44 4.03
C ALA A 64 -7.00 -1.04 4.56
N LEU A 65 -6.94 -0.25 5.63
CA LEU A 65 -5.67 0.21 6.22
C LEU A 65 -4.81 -0.97 6.71
N THR A 66 -5.41 -1.95 7.38
CA THR A 66 -4.70 -3.15 7.87
C THR A 66 -4.12 -3.97 6.73
N CYS A 67 -4.89 -4.15 5.65
CA CYS A 67 -4.43 -4.85 4.46
C CYS A 67 -3.29 -4.11 3.75
N VAL A 68 -3.38 -2.77 3.64
CA VAL A 68 -2.30 -1.96 3.07
C VAL A 68 -1.03 -2.08 3.91
N ASP A 69 -1.10 -1.95 5.24
CA ASP A 69 0.06 -2.08 6.12
C ASP A 69 0.77 -3.43 5.92
N ARG A 70 0.01 -4.53 5.94
CA ARG A 70 0.57 -5.88 5.77
C ARG A 70 1.23 -6.06 4.40
N LYS A 71 0.55 -5.66 3.31
CA LYS A 71 1.08 -5.78 1.94
C LYS A 71 2.32 -4.91 1.74
N ALA A 72 2.30 -3.67 2.24
CA ALA A 72 3.41 -2.75 2.15
C ALA A 72 4.65 -3.28 2.88
N ARG A 73 4.51 -3.81 4.09
CA ARG A 73 5.62 -4.42 4.83
C ARG A 73 6.21 -5.62 4.11
N ALA A 74 5.36 -6.53 3.63
CA ALA A 74 5.80 -7.69 2.86
C ALA A 74 6.55 -7.29 1.58
N LEU A 75 6.09 -6.26 0.86
CA LEU A 75 6.79 -5.74 -0.30
C LEU A 75 8.15 -5.12 0.09
N ILE A 76 8.20 -4.32 1.16
CA ILE A 76 9.46 -3.73 1.64
C ILE A 76 10.47 -4.82 1.98
N ASP A 77 10.04 -5.88 2.67
CA ASP A 77 10.93 -6.99 3.05
C ASP A 77 11.45 -7.74 1.81
N ALA A 78 10.58 -8.01 0.83
CA ALA A 78 10.99 -8.63 -0.43
C ALA A 78 11.96 -7.74 -1.23
N MET A 79 11.72 -6.43 -1.29
CA MET A 79 12.61 -5.47 -1.96
C MET A 79 13.99 -5.43 -1.30
N LEU A 80 14.05 -5.44 0.03
CA LEU A 80 15.31 -5.41 0.77
C LEU A 80 16.06 -6.73 0.64
N ALA A 81 15.38 -7.87 0.74
CA ALA A 81 15.97 -9.19 0.51
C ALA A 81 16.54 -9.33 -0.91
N ASN A 82 15.83 -8.84 -1.93
CA ASN A 82 16.31 -8.84 -3.31
C ASN A 82 17.53 -7.92 -3.51
N GLN A 83 17.58 -6.77 -2.82
CA GLN A 83 18.76 -5.90 -2.84
C GLN A 83 19.98 -6.54 -2.19
N GLU A 84 19.78 -7.35 -1.15
CA GLU A 84 20.84 -8.14 -0.52
C GLU A 84 21.29 -9.28 -1.44
N ALA A 85 20.34 -10.01 -2.05
CA ALA A 85 20.63 -11.08 -3.00
C ALA A 85 21.44 -10.59 -4.23
N LEU A 86 21.09 -9.44 -4.78
CA LEU A 86 21.83 -8.83 -5.90
C LEU A 86 23.25 -8.40 -5.51
N LYS A 87 23.50 -8.05 -4.25
CA LYS A 87 24.87 -7.76 -3.77
C LYS A 87 25.68 -9.03 -3.55
N THR A 88 25.05 -10.12 -3.12
CA THR A 88 25.73 -11.39 -2.85
C THR A 88 26.11 -12.17 -4.11
N VAL A 89 25.41 -11.96 -5.23
CA VAL A 89 25.74 -12.60 -6.53
C VAL A 89 26.81 -11.83 -7.32
N GLY A 90 27.09 -10.58 -6.94
CA GLY A 90 28.07 -9.71 -7.59
C GLY A 90 29.46 -9.66 -6.92
N MET A 91 29.81 -10.64 -6.08
CA MET A 91 31.13 -10.78 -5.45
C MET A 91 31.81 -12.08 -5.88
#